data_AF-A0A2R6JJJ8-F1
#
_entry.id   AF-A0A2R6JJJ8-F1
#
_cell.length_a   1.000
_cell.length_b   1.000
_cell.length_c   1.000
_cell.angle_alpha   90.00
_cell.angle_beta   90.00
_cell.angle_gamma   90.00
#
_symmetry.space_group_name_H-M   'P 1'
#
loop_
_entity.id
_entity.type
_entity.pdbx_description
1 polymer ?
#
loop_
_entity_poly.entity_id
_entity_poly.type
_entity_poly.pdbx_seq_one_letter_code
_entity_poly.pdbx_strand_id
1 'polypeptide(L)'
;MILAGTPDGVYRAPHESFEEAERVLDGVSVRALHARDGAVFAATDSGLRRTTDGGDTWTDLDLPVGDVHSVGSSDRAVYAGVEPGGPYRSPDGGESWNPVEGFAAFAAGAEWPTSPHRDHAWVRSVGDRRFTVTLL
;
A
#
# COMPACT_ATOMS: atom_id res chain seq x y z
N MET A 1 -8.37 -8.91 -16.83
CA MET A 1 -8.17 -9.45 -15.49
C MET A 1 -8.35 -8.34 -14.46
N ILE A 2 -8.99 -8.67 -13.35
CA ILE A 2 -9.18 -7.80 -12.19
C ILE A 2 -8.52 -8.49 -10.99
N LEU A 3 -7.83 -7.73 -10.15
CA LEU A 3 -7.40 -8.15 -8.83
C LEU A 3 -8.23 -7.41 -7.77
N ALA A 4 -8.69 -8.12 -6.75
CA ALA A 4 -9.47 -7.59 -5.65
C ALA A 4 -8.83 -7.99 -4.32
N GLY A 5 -8.47 -7.01 -3.49
CA GLY A 5 -7.99 -7.22 -2.14
C GLY A 5 -9.15 -7.33 -1.15
N THR A 6 -9.06 -8.30 -0.24
CA THR A 6 -10.02 -8.54 0.83
C THR A 6 -9.27 -8.77 2.15
N PRO A 7 -9.99 -8.80 3.30
CA PRO A 7 -9.38 -9.23 4.58
C PRO A 7 -8.82 -10.66 4.55
N ASP A 8 -9.21 -11.45 3.55
CA ASP A 8 -8.74 -12.81 3.32
C ASP A 8 -7.75 -12.87 2.15
N GLY A 9 -7.16 -11.78 1.67
CA GLY A 9 -6.09 -11.86 0.65
C GLY A 9 -6.50 -11.29 -0.70
N VAL A 10 -5.88 -11.76 -1.80
CA VAL A 10 -6.14 -11.24 -3.15
C VAL A 10 -6.86 -12.28 -3.98
N TYR A 11 -7.92 -11.85 -4.65
CA TYR A 11 -8.65 -12.62 -5.64
C TYR A 11 -8.39 -12.08 -7.03
N ARG A 12 -8.29 -12.99 -7.99
CA ARG A 12 -8.12 -12.73 -9.42
C ARG A 12 -9.33 -13.22 -10.17
N ALA A 13 -9.83 -12.41 -11.10
CA ALA A 13 -10.98 -12.77 -11.93
C ALA A 13 -10.87 -12.22 -13.36
N PRO A 14 -11.65 -12.76 -14.32
CA PRO A 14 -11.90 -12.13 -15.62
C PRO A 14 -12.43 -10.68 -15.48
N HIS A 15 -12.41 -9.91 -16.57
CA HIS A 15 -12.91 -8.53 -16.51
C HIS A 15 -14.44 -8.48 -16.36
N GLU A 16 -15.14 -9.50 -16.84
CA GLU A 16 -16.60 -9.50 -16.96
C GLU A 16 -17.32 -10.07 -15.73
N SER A 17 -16.66 -10.86 -14.88
CA SER A 17 -17.30 -11.60 -13.79
C SER A 17 -16.32 -12.03 -12.69
N PHE A 18 -16.84 -12.21 -11.48
CA PHE A 18 -16.15 -12.83 -10.33
C PHE A 18 -16.65 -14.25 -10.00
N GLU A 19 -17.52 -14.84 -10.83
CA GLU A 19 -18.03 -16.21 -10.62
C GLU A 19 -16.90 -17.27 -10.66
N GLU A 20 -15.86 -17.00 -11.44
CA GLU A 20 -14.67 -17.85 -11.58
C GLU A 20 -13.45 -17.25 -10.84
N ALA A 21 -13.67 -16.48 -9.78
CA ALA A 21 -12.59 -15.83 -9.05
C ALA A 21 -11.70 -16.85 -8.31
N GLU A 22 -10.40 -16.71 -8.49
CA GLU A 22 -9.37 -17.52 -7.84
C GLU A 22 -8.67 -16.72 -6.75
N ARG A 23 -8.47 -17.29 -5.57
CA ARG A 23 -7.63 -16.67 -4.53
C ARG A 23 -6.16 -16.89 -4.89
N VAL A 24 -5.45 -15.81 -5.15
CA VAL A 24 -4.07 -15.80 -5.65
C VAL A 24 -3.04 -15.29 -4.63
N LEU A 25 -3.52 -14.72 -3.52
CA LEU A 25 -2.71 -14.44 -2.33
C LEU A 25 -3.56 -14.80 -1.11
N ASP A 26 -3.01 -15.59 -0.20
CA ASP A 26 -3.65 -16.01 1.04
C ASP A 26 -2.80 -15.68 2.27
N GLY A 27 -3.33 -16.01 3.46
CA GLY A 27 -2.62 -15.87 4.73
C GLY A 27 -2.39 -14.43 5.22
N VAL A 28 -2.90 -13.42 4.49
CA VAL A 28 -2.70 -12.00 4.78
C VAL A 28 -3.99 -11.21 4.56
N SER A 29 -4.21 -10.18 5.37
CA SER A 29 -5.30 -9.21 5.15
C SER A 29 -4.82 -8.09 4.25
N VAL A 30 -5.52 -7.84 3.13
CA VAL A 30 -5.15 -6.82 2.15
C VAL A 30 -5.90 -5.54 2.43
N ARG A 31 -5.16 -4.47 2.73
CA ARG A 31 -5.70 -3.12 2.98
C ARG A 31 -5.79 -2.27 1.72
N ALA A 32 -4.84 -2.43 0.80
CA ALA A 32 -4.82 -1.69 -0.46
C ALA A 32 -4.07 -2.46 -1.55
N LEU A 33 -4.51 -2.26 -2.80
CA LEU A 33 -3.80 -2.67 -4.01
C LEU A 33 -3.37 -1.44 -4.80
N HIS A 34 -2.18 -1.47 -5.39
CA HIS A 34 -1.67 -0.41 -6.25
C HIS A 34 -0.96 -0.99 -7.47
N ALA A 35 -1.30 -0.52 -8.66
CA ALA A 35 -0.68 -0.99 -9.90
C ALA A 35 0.29 0.05 -10.45
N ARG A 36 1.47 -0.39 -10.91
CA ARG A 36 2.49 0.45 -11.55
C ARG A 36 3.34 -0.39 -12.49
N ASP A 37 3.57 0.10 -13.71
CA ASP A 37 4.56 -0.44 -14.66
C ASP A 37 4.48 -1.97 -14.85
N GLY A 38 3.25 -2.52 -14.89
CA GLY A 38 3.01 -3.97 -15.03
C GLY A 38 3.13 -4.79 -13.74
N ALA A 39 3.50 -4.16 -12.62
CA ALA A 39 3.47 -4.75 -11.29
C ALA A 39 2.21 -4.35 -10.52
N VAL A 40 1.80 -5.20 -9.58
CA VAL A 40 0.78 -4.90 -8.56
C VAL A 40 1.37 -5.11 -7.19
N PHE A 41 1.16 -4.12 -6.31
CA PHE A 41 1.58 -4.11 -4.92
C PHE A 41 0.36 -4.33 -4.03
N ALA A 42 0.48 -5.20 -3.02
CA ALA A 42 -0.53 -5.43 -2.01
C ALA A 42 0.00 -5.03 -0.63
N ALA A 43 -0.58 -3.97 -0.07
CA ALA A 43 -0.33 -3.55 1.31
C ALA A 43 -1.14 -4.43 2.25
N THR A 44 -0.48 -5.09 3.20
CA THR A 44 -1.08 -6.09 4.09
C THR A 44 -0.83 -5.80 5.57
N ASP A 45 -1.43 -6.61 6.44
CA ASP A 45 -1.17 -6.66 7.89
C ASP A 45 0.18 -7.27 8.28
N SER A 46 0.94 -7.70 7.30
CA SER A 46 2.14 -8.52 7.45
C SER A 46 3.24 -8.11 6.46
N GLY A 47 3.12 -6.92 5.87
CA GLY A 47 4.13 -6.32 5.01
C GLY A 47 3.57 -5.80 3.69
N LEU A 48 4.45 -5.72 2.70
CA LEU A 48 4.11 -5.30 1.33
C LEU A 48 4.52 -6.40 0.37
N ARG A 49 3.56 -6.89 -0.42
CA ARG A 49 3.78 -7.93 -1.44
C ARG A 49 3.76 -7.33 -2.84
N ARG A 50 4.50 -7.93 -3.78
CA ARG A 50 4.49 -7.54 -5.20
C ARG A 50 4.28 -8.75 -6.10
N THR A 51 3.46 -8.59 -7.14
CA THR A 51 3.39 -9.51 -8.28
C THR A 51 3.73 -8.78 -9.57
N THR A 52 4.35 -9.49 -10.52
CA THR A 52 4.65 -9.02 -11.89
C THR A 52 4.06 -9.94 -12.96
N ASP A 53 3.32 -10.97 -12.55
CA ASP A 53 2.78 -12.03 -13.40
C ASP A 53 1.27 -12.17 -13.22
N GLY A 54 0.59 -11.07 -12.89
CA GLY A 54 -0.87 -11.05 -12.76
C GLY A 54 -1.39 -11.87 -11.58
N GLY A 55 -0.58 -12.03 -10.53
CA GLY A 55 -0.93 -12.72 -9.29
C GLY A 55 -0.55 -14.20 -9.25
N ASP A 56 0.11 -14.75 -10.27
CA ASP A 56 0.58 -16.15 -10.22
C ASP A 56 1.62 -16.35 -9.11
N THR A 57 2.49 -15.35 -8.88
CA THR A 57 3.44 -15.33 -7.77
C THR A 57 3.51 -13.97 -7.08
N TRP A 58 3.79 -14.01 -5.77
CA TRP A 58 3.93 -12.83 -4.93
C TRP A 58 5.27 -12.87 -4.18
N THR A 59 6.02 -11.77 -4.26
CA THR A 59 7.31 -11.58 -3.56
C THR A 59 7.11 -10.65 -2.36
N ASP A 60 7.72 -10.98 -1.21
CA ASP A 60 7.87 -10.01 -0.11
C ASP A 60 8.83 -8.90 -0.54
N LEU A 61 8.54 -7.66 -0.15
CA LEU A 61 9.44 -6.53 -0.41
C LEU A 61 10.30 -6.15 0.80
N ASP A 62 10.31 -6.98 1.85
CA ASP A 62 11.18 -6.87 3.04
C ASP A 62 11.16 -5.46 3.66
N LEU A 63 10.00 -4.80 3.59
CA LEU A 63 9.78 -3.52 4.25
C LEU A 63 9.98 -3.74 5.76
N PRO A 64 10.78 -2.92 6.47
CA PRO A 64 11.17 -3.18 7.86
C PRO A 64 10.04 -2.85 8.87
N VAL A 65 8.79 -3.12 8.50
CA VAL A 65 7.58 -2.94 9.29
C VAL A 65 6.52 -3.98 8.90
N GLY A 66 5.69 -4.38 9.86
CA GLY A 66 4.68 -5.43 9.67
C GLY A 66 3.34 -4.93 9.11
N ASP A 67 2.85 -3.76 9.51
CA ASP A 67 1.50 -3.31 9.11
C ASP A 67 1.57 -2.18 8.07
N VAL A 68 1.07 -2.44 6.86
CA VAL A 68 1.08 -1.51 5.73
C VAL A 68 -0.35 -1.17 5.34
N HIS A 69 -0.71 0.09 5.49
CA HIS A 69 -2.08 0.59 5.27
C HIS A 69 -2.31 1.15 3.88
N SER A 70 -1.26 1.67 3.25
CA SER A 70 -1.36 2.24 1.92
C SER A 70 -0.08 2.01 1.15
N VAL A 71 -0.23 1.92 -0.16
CA VAL A 71 0.86 1.88 -1.12
C VAL A 71 0.52 2.81 -2.27
N GLY A 72 1.53 3.47 -2.81
CA GLY A 72 1.40 4.30 -3.99
C GLY A 72 2.73 4.55 -4.65
N SER A 73 2.74 5.29 -5.76
CA SER A 73 3.97 5.53 -6.51
C SER A 73 3.97 6.85 -7.26
N SER A 74 5.17 7.33 -7.55
CA SER A 74 5.46 8.31 -8.59
C SER A 74 6.32 7.67 -9.68
N ASP A 75 6.64 8.42 -10.73
CA ASP A 75 7.58 7.99 -11.78
C ASP A 75 8.95 7.57 -11.22
N ARG A 76 9.30 8.01 -10.00
CA ARG A 76 10.63 7.85 -9.41
C ARG A 76 10.70 6.95 -8.19
N ALA A 77 9.56 6.53 -7.63
CA ALA A 77 9.55 5.80 -6.36
C ALA A 77 8.22 5.10 -6.07
N VAL A 78 8.30 4.06 -5.25
CA VAL A 78 7.15 3.49 -4.53
C VAL A 78 7.17 4.00 -3.10
N TYR A 79 6.00 4.19 -2.53
CA TYR A 79 5.81 4.66 -1.16
C TYR A 79 4.88 3.71 -0.42
N ALA A 80 5.16 3.47 0.85
CA ALA A 80 4.35 2.65 1.74
C ALA A 80 3.98 3.48 2.98
N GLY A 81 2.69 3.58 3.30
CA GLY A 81 2.20 4.13 4.57
C GLY A 81 1.99 3.00 5.56
N VAL A 82 2.59 3.11 6.75
CA VAL A 82 2.71 2.00 7.71
C VAL A 82 2.17 2.40 9.09
N GLU A 83 1.83 1.44 9.95
CA GLU A 83 1.45 1.72 11.35
C GLU A 83 2.13 0.74 12.33
N PRO A 84 2.67 1.19 13.47
CA PRO A 84 3.06 2.57 13.75
C PRO A 84 4.23 3.00 12.84
N GLY A 85 4.18 4.20 12.26
CA GLY A 85 5.30 4.73 11.48
C GLY A 85 4.87 5.69 10.37
N GLY A 86 5.77 6.58 9.97
CA GLY A 86 5.54 7.48 8.84
C GLY A 86 5.67 6.76 7.49
N PRO A 87 5.56 7.49 6.38
CA PRO A 87 5.75 6.90 5.07
C PRO A 87 7.18 6.41 4.88
N TYR A 88 7.33 5.27 4.20
CA TYR A 88 8.59 4.77 3.66
C TYR A 88 8.63 5.00 2.15
N ARG A 89 9.85 5.16 1.62
CA ARG A 89 10.12 5.36 0.19
C ARG A 89 11.10 4.32 -0.30
N SER A 90 10.78 3.74 -1.46
CA SER A 90 11.68 2.92 -2.26
C SER A 90 11.98 3.59 -3.61
N PRO A 91 13.25 3.89 -3.93
CA PRO A 91 13.65 4.43 -5.24
C PRO A 91 13.75 3.36 -6.34
N ASP A 92 13.77 2.09 -5.98
CA ASP A 92 14.18 0.95 -6.82
C ASP A 92 13.04 -0.07 -7.01
N GLY A 93 11.79 0.40 -6.91
CA GLY A 93 10.62 -0.44 -7.19
C GLY A 93 10.30 -1.49 -6.11
N GLY A 94 10.84 -1.29 -4.91
CA GLY A 94 10.58 -2.11 -3.72
C GLY A 94 11.75 -2.97 -3.26
N GLU A 95 12.95 -2.82 -3.83
CA GLU A 95 14.14 -3.60 -3.44
C GLU A 95 14.78 -3.06 -2.14
N SER A 96 14.70 -1.75 -1.91
CA SER A 96 15.14 -1.12 -0.66
C SER A 96 14.17 -0.05 -0.19
N TRP A 97 14.08 0.12 1.13
CA TRP A 97 13.14 1.04 1.78
C TRP A 97 13.84 1.94 2.77
N ASN A 98 13.54 3.23 2.69
CA ASN A 98 14.04 4.25 3.60
C ASN A 98 12.87 5.03 4.20
N PRO A 99 12.88 5.32 5.51
CA PRO A 99 11.87 6.18 6.10
C PRO A 99 11.93 7.58 5.46
N VAL A 100 10.77 8.19 5.23
CA VAL A 100 10.71 9.58 4.77
C VAL A 100 11.01 10.49 5.95
N GLU A 101 12.20 11.08 5.92
CA GLU A 101 12.66 12.00 6.96
C GLU A 101 11.76 13.23 7.09
N GLY A 102 11.72 13.81 8.29
CA GLY A 102 10.96 15.03 8.57
C GLY A 102 9.45 14.86 8.68
N PHE A 103 8.87 13.73 8.23
CA PHE A 103 7.43 13.51 8.31
C PHE A 103 6.91 13.55 9.76
N ALA A 104 7.61 12.90 10.70
CA ALA A 104 7.19 12.89 12.11
C ALA A 104 7.18 14.30 12.73
N ALA A 105 8.21 15.11 12.43
CA ALA A 105 8.30 16.50 12.89
C ALA A 105 7.21 17.37 12.25
N PHE A 106 6.96 17.20 10.95
CA PHE A 106 5.88 17.87 10.24
C PHE A 106 4.51 17.50 10.82
N ALA A 107 4.26 16.21 11.04
CA ALA A 107 2.99 15.72 11.58
C ALA A 107 2.73 16.24 12.99
N ALA A 108 3.75 16.37 13.84
CA ALA A 108 3.61 16.91 15.19
C ALA A 108 3.36 18.43 15.22
N GLY A 109 3.85 19.17 14.22
CA GLY A 109 3.73 20.64 14.15
C GLY A 109 2.55 21.13 13.31
N ALA A 110 1.86 20.26 12.58
CA ALA A 110 0.71 20.62 11.77
C ALA A 110 -0.58 20.64 12.62
N GLU A 111 -1.34 21.73 12.55
CA GLU A 111 -2.71 21.78 13.05
C GLU A 111 -3.60 20.97 12.09
N TRP A 112 -3.72 19.68 12.35
CA TRP A 112 -4.58 18.80 11.57
C TRP A 112 -6.04 19.02 11.97
N PRO A 113 -6.95 19.36 11.04
CA PRO A 113 -8.38 19.33 11.31
C PRO A 113 -8.84 17.85 11.28
N THR A 114 -8.39 17.03 12.22
CA THR A 114 -8.89 15.67 12.37
C THR A 114 -10.04 15.67 13.36
N SER A 115 -11.19 15.11 12.96
CA SER A 115 -12.24 14.74 13.90
C SER A 115 -11.66 13.98 15.10
N PRO A 116 -12.14 14.26 16.33
CA PRO A 116 -11.53 13.84 17.61
C PRO A 116 -11.68 12.34 17.95
N HIS A 117 -11.79 11.47 16.96
CA HIS A 117 -11.82 10.02 17.17
C HIS A 117 -10.54 9.39 16.64
N ARG A 118 -9.55 9.35 17.54
CA ARG A 118 -8.24 8.65 17.52
C ARG A 118 -7.07 9.56 17.14
N ASP A 119 -6.20 9.78 18.13
CA ASP A 119 -4.98 10.59 18.12
C ASP A 119 -3.87 10.14 17.15
N HIS A 120 -4.18 9.39 16.08
CA HIS A 120 -3.19 8.83 15.16
C HIS A 120 -3.44 9.36 13.73
N ALA A 121 -2.46 10.07 13.16
CA ALA A 121 -2.49 10.44 11.75
C ALA A 121 -2.35 9.19 10.86
N TRP A 122 -3.24 9.03 9.87
CA TRP A 122 -3.26 7.87 8.97
C TRP A 122 -2.94 8.27 7.53
N VAL A 123 -2.07 7.52 6.85
CA VAL A 123 -1.87 7.62 5.40
C VAL A 123 -2.77 6.58 4.72
N ARG A 124 -3.90 7.03 4.15
CA ARG A 124 -4.90 6.16 3.50
C ARG A 124 -4.65 5.96 2.00
N SER A 125 -3.93 6.87 1.35
CA SER A 125 -3.54 6.75 -0.06
C SER A 125 -2.26 7.54 -0.33
N VAL A 126 -1.48 7.07 -1.30
CA VAL A 126 -0.35 7.80 -1.86
C VAL A 126 -0.55 7.86 -3.37
N GLY A 127 -0.57 9.06 -3.96
CA GLY A 127 -0.76 9.23 -5.40
C GLY A 127 -0.14 10.54 -5.89
N ASP A 128 0.26 10.57 -7.16
CA ASP A 128 0.84 11.75 -7.80
C ASP A 128 -0.04 12.34 -8.90
N ARG A 129 -0.35 13.63 -8.75
CA ARG A 129 -0.09 14.69 -9.75
C ARG A 129 0.11 16.06 -9.04
N ARG A 130 0.92 16.07 -7.95
CA ARG A 130 1.20 17.15 -6.94
C ARG A 130 0.61 16.97 -5.52
N PHE A 131 0.56 15.74 -5.02
CA PHE A 131 -0.02 15.29 -3.73
C PHE A 131 -1.56 15.24 -3.71
N THR A 132 -2.08 14.10 -3.25
CA THR A 132 -3.45 13.99 -2.75
C THR A 132 -3.42 13.22 -1.44
N VAL A 133 -3.86 13.89 -0.39
CA VAL A 133 -4.30 13.29 0.87
C VAL A 133 -5.82 13.36 0.84
N THR A 134 -6.49 12.21 0.83
CA THR A 134 -7.96 12.14 0.92
C THR A 134 -8.35 11.56 2.27
N LEU A 135 -9.13 12.31 3.04
CA LEU A 135 -9.81 11.89 4.27
C LEU A 135 -11.32 12.05 4.08
N LEU A 136 -12.10 11.09 4.59
CA LEU A 136 -13.51 11.28 4.96
C LEU A 136 -13.57 11.72 6.43
#